data_AF-A0A929C6V8-F1
#
_entry.id   AF-A0A929C6V8-F1
#
_cell.length_a   1.000
_cell.length_b   1.000
_cell.length_c   1.000
_cell.angle_alpha   90.00
_cell.angle_beta   90.00
_cell.angle_gamma   90.00
#
_symmetry.space_group_name_H-M   'P 1'
#
loop_
_entity.id
_entity.type
_entity.pdbx_description
1 polymer ?
#
loop_
_entity_poly.entity_id
_entity_poly.type
_entity_poly.pdbx_seq_one_letter_code
_entity_poly.pdbx_strand_id
1 'polypeptide(L)'
;MWFLVWEKVFMRFSKDENTYILAEFTSGDTVTIDIYRLSDDVKVIDGANVSEISSTGTFKYLFDIIVTEKTEFLLIMNNGTTDKRGKLVLGGYPDDIEDLLGSIDTDINFIKEIEGGRWKIDTVVKQMIFYDEAGTVEVAKFQLYDKNHNPAYTNVMERERV
;
A
#
# COMPACT_ATOMS: atom_id res chain seq x y z
N MET A 1 45.96 8.15 -2.54
CA MET A 1 45.04 7.01 -2.32
C MET A 1 43.66 7.62 -2.11
N TRP A 2 42.82 7.65 -3.14
CA TRP A 2 41.50 8.29 -3.10
C TRP A 2 40.45 7.22 -2.82
N PHE A 3 39.73 7.36 -1.70
CA PHE A 3 38.57 6.52 -1.38
C PHE A 3 37.32 7.17 -1.96
N LEU A 4 36.68 6.50 -2.93
CA LEU A 4 35.31 6.80 -3.35
C LEU A 4 34.38 6.01 -2.43
N VAL A 5 33.70 6.71 -1.52
CA VAL A 5 32.56 6.16 -0.78
C VAL A 5 31.36 6.24 -1.69
N TRP A 6 30.92 5.09 -2.22
CA TRP A 6 29.61 4.96 -2.85
C TRP A 6 28.58 4.81 -1.73
N GLU A 7 27.91 5.90 -1.36
CA GLU A 7 26.66 5.77 -0.61
C GLU A 7 25.62 5.17 -1.55
N LYS A 8 25.30 3.90 -1.29
CA LYS A 8 24.18 3.21 -1.90
C LYS A 8 22.91 3.85 -1.32
N VAL A 9 22.41 4.88 -1.99
CA VAL A 9 21.09 5.45 -1.68
C VAL A 9 20.06 4.38 -1.99
N PHE A 10 19.59 3.69 -0.96
CA PHE A 10 18.41 2.84 -1.06
C PHE A 10 17.20 3.77 -1.09
N MET A 11 16.71 4.06 -2.30
CA MET A 11 15.41 4.69 -2.49
C MET A 11 14.35 3.67 -2.06
N ARG A 12 13.71 3.89 -0.90
CA ARG A 12 12.53 3.15 -0.46
C ARG A 12 11.31 3.94 -0.88
N PHE A 13 10.30 3.27 -1.42
CA PHE A 13 8.99 3.84 -1.64
C PHE A 13 8.08 3.26 -0.55
N SER A 14 7.50 4.09 0.31
CA SER A 14 6.43 3.65 1.21
C SER A 14 5.09 3.62 0.45
N LYS A 15 4.22 2.66 0.78
CA LYS A 15 2.88 2.52 0.17
C LYS A 15 1.97 3.74 0.38
N ASP A 16 2.19 4.50 1.45
CA ASP A 16 1.44 5.72 1.79
C ASP A 16 2.22 7.01 1.49
N GLU A 17 3.28 6.94 0.67
CA GLU A 17 4.03 8.12 0.26
C GLU A 17 3.62 8.60 -1.14
N ASN A 18 3.43 9.91 -1.24
CA ASN A 18 3.31 10.56 -2.54
C ASN A 18 4.63 10.38 -3.30
N THR A 19 4.57 9.69 -4.44
CA THR A 19 5.76 9.44 -5.27
C THR A 19 6.11 10.71 -6.04
N TYR A 20 7.04 11.50 -5.49
CA TYR A 20 7.60 12.65 -6.19
C TYR A 20 8.83 12.26 -7.00
N ILE A 21 8.84 12.64 -8.27
CA ILE A 21 10.01 12.56 -9.15
C ILE A 21 10.72 13.91 -9.08
N LEU A 22 12.02 13.88 -8.83
CA LEU A 22 12.87 15.07 -8.70
C LEU A 22 13.94 15.13 -9.79
N ALA A 23 14.21 16.33 -10.28
CA ALA A 23 15.38 16.60 -11.14
C ALA A 23 15.90 18.03 -10.96
N GLU A 24 17.17 18.22 -11.27
CA GLU A 24 17.83 19.53 -11.22
C GLU A 24 17.91 20.18 -12.60
N PHE A 25 17.47 21.44 -12.65
CA PHE A 25 17.56 22.35 -13.79
C PHE A 25 17.98 23.74 -13.31
N THR A 26 18.12 24.70 -14.22
CA THR A 26 18.37 26.09 -13.81
C THR A 26 17.11 26.63 -13.15
N SER A 27 17.26 27.37 -12.06
CA SER A 27 16.10 27.97 -11.38
C SER A 27 15.33 28.89 -12.33
N GLY A 28 14.00 28.82 -12.30
CA GLY A 28 13.12 29.54 -13.22
C GLY A 28 12.93 28.90 -14.59
N ASP A 29 13.57 27.76 -14.87
CA ASP A 29 13.31 27.01 -16.10
C ASP A 29 11.85 26.54 -16.19
N THR A 30 11.31 26.53 -17.40
CA THR A 30 10.04 25.83 -17.68
C THR A 30 10.35 24.38 -18.01
N VAL A 31 9.99 23.47 -17.11
CA VAL A 31 10.32 22.05 -17.22
C VAL A 31 9.04 21.23 -17.45
N THR A 32 9.09 20.32 -18.42
CA THR A 32 8.04 19.31 -18.67
C THR A 32 8.57 17.90 -18.44
N ILE A 33 7.69 16.95 -18.15
CA ILE A 33 8.01 15.52 -18.03
C ILE A 33 7.19 14.68 -19.01
N ASP A 34 7.88 13.77 -19.68
CA ASP A 34 7.31 12.61 -20.36
C ASP A 34 7.60 11.34 -19.54
N ILE A 35 6.62 10.43 -19.47
CA ILE A 35 6.80 9.13 -18.83
C ILE A 35 6.33 8.04 -19.78
N TYR A 36 7.21 7.04 -19.97
CA TYR A 36 6.93 5.85 -20.78
C TYR A 36 6.92 4.64 -19.88
N ARG A 37 5.93 3.76 -20.09
CA ARG A 37 5.97 2.41 -19.54
C ARG A 37 6.88 1.55 -20.41
N LEU A 38 7.86 0.90 -19.80
CA LEU A 38 8.92 0.18 -20.51
C LEU A 38 8.50 -1.20 -21.02
N SER A 39 7.37 -1.74 -20.56
CA SER A 39 6.87 -3.04 -21.02
C SER A 39 6.32 -3.02 -22.44
N ASP A 40 5.79 -1.87 -22.87
CA ASP A 40 5.08 -1.71 -24.14
C ASP A 40 5.38 -0.37 -24.84
N ASP A 41 6.37 0.37 -24.35
CA ASP A 41 6.80 1.68 -24.85
C ASP A 41 5.68 2.73 -24.92
N VAL A 42 4.56 2.51 -24.20
CA VAL A 42 3.43 3.43 -24.17
C VAL A 42 3.79 4.64 -23.34
N LYS A 43 3.62 5.83 -23.93
CA LYS A 43 3.70 7.10 -23.22
C LYS A 43 2.47 7.25 -22.32
N VAL A 44 2.67 7.21 -21.01
CA VAL A 44 1.61 7.31 -19.99
C VAL A 44 1.41 8.75 -19.48
N ILE A 45 2.44 9.58 -19.57
CA ILE A 45 2.37 11.03 -19.32
C ILE A 45 3.05 11.75 -20.48
N ASP A 46 2.39 12.76 -21.04
CA ASP A 46 2.83 13.51 -22.22
C ASP A 46 2.99 15.00 -21.92
N GLY A 47 4.24 15.45 -21.80
CA GLY A 47 4.61 16.84 -21.63
C GLY A 47 4.00 17.54 -20.41
N ALA A 48 3.79 16.84 -19.30
CA ALA A 48 3.17 17.44 -18.11
C ALA A 48 4.10 18.48 -17.45
N ASN A 49 3.53 19.57 -16.94
CA ASN A 49 4.30 20.62 -16.28
C ASN A 49 4.90 20.13 -14.95
N VAL A 50 6.15 20.53 -14.69
CA VAL A 50 6.88 20.22 -13.46
C VAL A 50 7.06 21.49 -12.64
N SER A 51 6.90 21.42 -11.32
CA SER A 51 6.97 22.59 -10.43
C SER A 51 8.34 22.71 -9.77
N GLU A 52 8.90 23.91 -9.72
CA GLU A 52 10.12 24.18 -8.96
C GLU A 52 9.84 24.29 -7.45
N ILE A 53 10.75 23.79 -6.62
CA ILE A 53 10.71 23.96 -5.17
C ILE A 53 11.37 25.30 -4.83
N SER A 54 10.57 26.32 -4.52
CA SER A 54 11.02 27.59 -3.90
C SER A 54 12.28 28.22 -4.54
N SER A 55 12.43 28.14 -5.87
CA SER A 55 13.59 28.67 -6.61
C SER A 55 14.95 28.02 -6.29
N THR A 56 14.96 26.73 -5.92
CA THR A 56 16.21 26.02 -5.63
C THR A 56 16.94 25.46 -6.86
N GLY A 57 16.34 25.51 -8.05
CA GLY A 57 16.75 24.74 -9.23
C GLY A 57 16.31 23.27 -9.17
N THR A 58 15.58 22.86 -8.13
CA THR A 58 15.05 21.49 -8.00
C THR A 58 13.58 21.48 -8.41
N PHE A 59 13.24 20.64 -9.37
CA PHE A 59 11.92 20.49 -9.92
C PHE A 59 11.29 19.19 -9.45
N LYS A 60 9.99 19.21 -9.13
CA LYS A 60 9.22 18.07 -8.64
C LYS A 60 7.97 17.83 -9.48
N TYR A 61 7.69 16.56 -9.73
CA TYR A 61 6.46 16.07 -10.34
C TYR A 61 5.83 15.01 -9.44
N LEU A 62 4.52 15.11 -9.18
CA LEU A 62 3.79 14.07 -8.46
C LEU A 62 3.36 12.98 -9.45
N PHE A 63 3.85 11.77 -9.27
CA PHE A 63 3.46 10.61 -10.05
C PHE A 63 2.34 9.85 -9.32
N ASP A 64 1.13 9.90 -9.88
CA ASP A 64 -0.11 9.42 -9.26
C ASP A 64 -0.77 8.24 -10.02
N ILE A 65 -0.01 7.57 -10.89
CA ILE A 65 -0.50 6.38 -11.59
C ILE A 65 -0.58 5.20 -10.62
N ILE A 66 -1.76 4.58 -10.56
CA ILE A 66 -1.96 3.32 -9.82
C ILE A 66 -1.34 2.17 -10.60
N VAL A 67 -0.46 1.44 -9.95
CA VAL A 67 0.25 0.28 -10.51
C VAL A 67 -0.14 -0.95 -9.71
N THR A 68 -0.69 -1.96 -10.37
CA THR A 68 -1.19 -3.21 -9.73
C THR A 68 -0.22 -4.38 -9.85
N GLU A 69 0.81 -4.25 -10.69
CA GLU A 69 1.83 -5.26 -10.94
C GLU A 69 3.18 -4.59 -11.13
N LYS A 70 4.27 -5.33 -10.93
CA LYS A 70 5.62 -4.81 -11.15
C LYS A 70 5.76 -4.14 -12.52
N THR A 71 5.94 -2.82 -12.51
CA THR A 71 6.03 -2.02 -13.72
C THR A 71 7.25 -1.12 -13.69
N GLU A 72 7.96 -1.05 -14.81
CA GLU A 72 9.12 -0.19 -14.99
C GLU A 72 8.78 0.98 -15.92
N PHE A 73 9.26 2.17 -15.57
CA PHE A 73 9.02 3.41 -16.30
C PHE A 73 10.32 4.12 -16.66
N LEU A 74 10.36 4.73 -17.85
CA LEU A 74 11.35 5.72 -18.25
C LEU A 74 10.76 7.11 -18.02
N LEU A 75 11.52 7.95 -17.34
CA LEU A 75 11.20 9.33 -17.04
C LEU A 75 12.10 10.23 -17.88
N ILE A 76 11.53 11.24 -18.54
CA ILE A 76 12.30 12.24 -19.30
C ILE A 76 11.79 13.63 -18.91
N MET A 77 12.59 14.39 -18.18
CA MET A 77 12.33 15.81 -17.93
C MET A 77 13.14 16.67 -18.89
N ASN A 78 12.53 17.74 -19.41
CA ASN A 78 13.08 18.56 -20.47
C ASN A 78 12.70 20.04 -20.26
N ASN A 79 13.65 20.96 -20.49
CA ASN A 79 13.47 22.43 -20.39
C ASN A 79 13.62 23.17 -21.75
N GLY A 80 13.47 22.45 -22.86
CA GLY A 80 13.72 22.89 -24.23
C GLY A 80 15.19 22.82 -24.66
N THR A 81 16.14 22.70 -23.72
CA THR A 81 17.59 22.73 -24.00
C THR A 81 18.31 21.46 -23.55
N THR A 82 17.91 20.92 -22.40
CA THR A 82 18.56 19.78 -21.75
C THR A 82 17.54 18.74 -21.34
N ASP A 83 17.92 17.47 -21.46
CA ASP A 83 17.16 16.32 -20.97
C ASP A 83 17.78 15.78 -19.68
N LYS A 84 16.94 15.41 -18.72
CA LYS A 84 17.28 14.56 -17.58
C LYS A 84 16.45 13.29 -17.66
N ARG A 85 17.09 12.13 -17.56
CA ARG A 85 16.43 10.83 -17.69
C ARG A 85 16.59 10.01 -16.42
N GLY A 86 15.54 9.28 -16.06
CA GLY A 86 15.52 8.41 -14.89
C GLY A 86 14.74 7.13 -15.17
N LYS A 87 14.97 6.11 -14.33
CA LYS A 87 14.16 4.89 -14.30
C LYS A 87 13.40 4.84 -12.98
N LEU A 88 12.12 4.52 -13.04
CA LEU A 88 11.27 4.26 -11.88
C LEU A 88 10.75 2.82 -11.96
N VAL A 89 10.70 2.12 -10.84
CA VAL A 89 10.14 0.76 -10.75
C VAL A 89 9.17 0.75 -9.58
N LEU A 90 7.93 0.37 -9.82
CA LEU A 90 6.86 0.29 -8.82
C LEU A 90 6.25 -1.11 -8.80
N GLY A 91 5.65 -1.50 -7.67
CA GLY A 91 5.01 -2.81 -7.49
C GLY A 91 6.04 -3.95 -7.48
N GLY A 92 7.21 -3.72 -6.88
CA GLY A 92 8.28 -4.71 -6.83
C GLY A 92 8.17 -5.64 -5.62
N TYR A 93 8.93 -6.75 -5.66
CA TYR A 93 9.02 -7.77 -4.60
C TYR A 93 9.07 -7.28 -3.14
N PRO A 94 9.74 -6.16 -2.78
CA PRO A 94 9.68 -5.62 -1.42
C PRO A 94 8.28 -5.18 -0.99
N ASP A 95 7.50 -4.59 -1.90
CA ASP A 95 6.13 -4.11 -1.64
C ASP A 95 5.19 -5.30 -1.44
N ASP A 96 5.33 -6.33 -2.29
CA ASP A 96 4.53 -7.55 -2.23
C ASP A 96 4.77 -8.37 -0.96
N ILE A 97 6.00 -8.38 -0.43
CA ILE A 97 6.32 -9.04 0.84
C ILE A 97 5.70 -8.31 2.02
N GLU A 98 5.76 -6.98 2.07
CA GLU A 98 5.17 -6.23 3.20
C GLU A 98 3.66 -6.42 3.23
N ASP A 99 2.99 -6.43 2.08
CA ASP A 99 1.56 -6.72 1.99
C ASP A 99 1.23 -8.16 2.44
N LEU A 100 2.04 -9.13 2.02
CA LEU A 100 1.88 -10.52 2.46
C LEU A 100 2.13 -10.69 3.97
N LEU A 101 3.15 -10.05 4.52
CA LEU A 101 3.46 -10.09 5.95
C LEU A 101 2.35 -9.41 6.77
N GLY A 102 1.83 -8.27 6.29
CA GLY A 102 0.71 -7.58 6.91
C GLY A 102 -0.57 -8.43 6.94
N SER A 103 -0.92 -9.12 5.85
CA SER A 103 -2.08 -10.01 5.84
C SER A 103 -1.91 -11.20 6.80
N ILE A 104 -0.70 -11.78 6.83
CA ILE A 104 -0.37 -12.89 7.74
C ILE A 104 -0.50 -12.45 9.20
N ASP A 105 0.00 -11.26 9.54
CA ASP A 105 -0.10 -10.73 10.91
C ASP A 105 -1.56 -10.50 11.33
N THR A 106 -2.42 -10.01 10.42
CA THR A 106 -3.86 -9.85 10.72
C THR A 106 -4.55 -11.19 10.94
N ASP A 107 -4.26 -12.21 10.13
CA ASP A 107 -4.87 -13.54 10.26
C ASP A 107 -4.39 -14.25 11.54
N ILE A 108 -3.09 -14.15 11.86
CA ILE A 108 -2.52 -14.71 13.09
C ILE A 108 -3.13 -14.03 14.32
N ASN A 109 -3.29 -12.70 14.30
CA ASN A 109 -3.89 -11.99 15.43
C ASN A 109 -5.34 -12.40 15.63
N PHE A 110 -6.13 -12.52 14.56
CA PHE A 110 -7.50 -13.01 14.64
C PHE A 110 -7.58 -14.43 15.24
N ILE A 111 -6.70 -15.34 14.83
CA ILE A 111 -6.64 -16.70 15.39
C ILE A 111 -6.29 -16.65 16.88
N LYS A 112 -5.25 -15.89 17.25
CA LYS A 112 -4.84 -15.74 18.67
C LYS A 112 -5.97 -15.21 19.54
N GLU A 113 -6.71 -14.21 19.06
CA GLU A 113 -7.83 -13.63 19.79
C GLU A 113 -8.98 -14.63 19.94
N ILE A 114 -9.30 -15.42 18.90
CA ILE A 114 -10.37 -16.43 18.98
C ILE A 114 -9.99 -17.64 19.84
N GLU A 115 -8.73 -18.07 19.82
CA GLU A 115 -8.26 -19.25 20.58
C GLU A 115 -7.89 -18.93 22.03
N GLY A 116 -7.27 -17.77 22.28
CA GLY A 116 -6.80 -17.35 23.59
C GLY A 116 -7.74 -16.41 24.33
N GLY A 117 -8.59 -15.68 23.61
CA GLY A 117 -9.52 -14.72 24.17
C GLY A 117 -10.74 -15.35 24.82
N ARG A 118 -11.52 -14.51 25.50
CA ARG A 118 -12.78 -14.93 26.12
C ARG A 118 -13.86 -15.08 25.05
N TRP A 119 -14.67 -16.12 25.15
CA TRP A 119 -15.92 -16.22 24.39
C TRP A 119 -17.13 -16.29 25.32
N LYS A 120 -18.28 -15.79 24.86
CA LYS A 120 -19.57 -15.94 25.55
C LYS A 120 -20.69 -16.16 24.54
N ILE A 121 -21.77 -16.80 24.99
CA ILE A 121 -23.02 -16.86 24.24
C ILE A 121 -23.99 -15.85 24.85
N ASP A 122 -24.44 -14.90 24.04
CA ASP A 122 -25.54 -14.02 24.39
C ASP A 122 -26.86 -14.78 24.18
N THR A 123 -27.53 -15.08 25.30
CA THR A 123 -28.76 -15.85 25.29
C THR A 123 -29.99 -15.02 24.93
N VAL A 124 -29.89 -13.70 24.78
CA VAL A 124 -30.99 -12.85 24.31
C VAL A 124 -31.01 -12.85 22.79
N VAL A 125 -29.89 -12.47 22.17
CA VAL A 125 -29.76 -12.38 20.69
C VAL A 125 -29.35 -13.70 20.02
N LYS A 126 -29.02 -14.72 20.81
CA LYS A 126 -28.60 -16.07 20.35
C LYS A 126 -27.33 -16.02 19.51
N GLN A 127 -26.34 -15.28 20.00
CA GLN A 127 -25.06 -15.07 19.32
C GLN A 127 -23.90 -15.59 20.15
N MET A 128 -22.90 -16.13 19.48
CA MET A 128 -21.58 -16.34 20.06
C MET A 128 -20.72 -15.12 19.79
N ILE A 129 -20.11 -14.58 20.84
CA ILE A 129 -19.28 -13.37 20.78
C ILE A 129 -17.89 -13.75 21.29
N PHE A 130 -16.88 -13.49 20.46
CA PHE A 130 -15.47 -13.61 20.80
C PHE A 130 -14.92 -12.25 21.18
N TYR A 131 -14.05 -12.24 22.18
CA TYR A 131 -13.34 -11.06 22.64
C TYR A 131 -11.83 -11.23 22.44
N ASP A 132 -11.12 -10.12 22.42
CA ASP A 132 -9.67 -10.06 22.49
C ASP A 132 -9.11 -10.76 23.75
N GLU A 133 -7.79 -10.90 23.83
CA GLU A 133 -7.10 -11.52 24.98
C GLU A 133 -7.38 -10.79 26.30
N ALA A 134 -7.59 -9.47 26.25
CA ALA A 134 -7.98 -8.66 27.40
C ALA A 134 -9.45 -8.88 27.82
N GLY A 135 -10.28 -9.49 26.97
CA GLY A 135 -11.70 -9.75 27.22
C GLY A 135 -12.59 -8.49 27.15
N THR A 136 -12.12 -7.44 26.48
CA THR A 136 -12.75 -6.11 26.43
C THR A 136 -13.29 -5.72 25.06
N VAL A 137 -12.62 -6.12 23.98
CA VAL A 137 -12.98 -5.74 22.61
C VAL A 137 -13.61 -6.94 21.90
N GLU A 138 -14.72 -6.74 21.21
CA GLU A 138 -15.35 -7.78 20.38
C GLU A 138 -14.56 -7.98 19.08
N VAL A 139 -14.12 -9.21 18.82
CA VAL A 139 -13.30 -9.55 17.63
C VAL A 139 -14.09 -10.29 16.57
N ALA A 140 -15.12 -11.04 16.97
CA ALA A 140 -16.03 -11.72 16.05
C ALA A 140 -17.39 -12.01 16.69
N LYS A 141 -18.43 -12.01 15.85
CA LYS A 141 -19.79 -12.40 16.22
C LYS A 141 -20.34 -13.44 15.25
N PHE A 142 -21.07 -14.39 15.80
CA PHE A 142 -21.73 -15.43 15.03
C PHE A 142 -23.16 -15.61 15.51
N GLN A 143 -24.12 -15.58 14.60
CA GLN A 143 -25.50 -15.99 14.86
C GLN A 143 -25.51 -17.51 15.01
N LEU A 144 -26.22 -18.00 16.02
CA LEU A 144 -26.32 -19.43 16.31
C LEU A 144 -27.69 -19.95 15.89
N TYR A 145 -27.72 -21.12 15.24
CA TYR A 145 -28.94 -21.73 14.74
C TYR A 145 -29.09 -23.19 15.18
N ASP A 146 -30.35 -23.64 15.31
CA ASP A 146 -30.70 -25.05 15.52
C ASP A 146 -30.69 -25.87 14.21
N LYS A 147 -31.05 -27.15 14.30
CA LYS A 147 -31.14 -28.06 13.14
C LYS A 147 -32.09 -27.62 12.03
N ASN A 148 -32.99 -26.68 12.32
CA ASN A 148 -34.00 -26.16 11.39
C ASN A 148 -33.63 -24.73 10.93
N HIS A 149 -32.41 -24.27 11.22
CA HIS A 149 -31.92 -22.94 10.90
C HIS A 149 -32.67 -21.80 11.63
N ASN A 150 -33.25 -22.06 12.82
CA ASN A 150 -33.85 -21.01 13.65
C ASN A 150 -32.85 -20.51 14.70
N PRO A 151 -32.82 -19.20 15.02
CA PRO A 151 -31.93 -18.66 16.05
C PRO A 151 -32.07 -19.39 17.40
N ALA A 152 -30.98 -19.96 17.89
CA ALA A 152 -30.97 -20.79 19.08
C ALA A 152 -29.67 -20.69 19.88
N TYR A 153 -29.76 -20.85 21.21
CA TYR A 153 -28.59 -20.93 22.11
C TYR A 153 -28.47 -22.29 22.81
N THR A 154 -29.43 -23.18 22.54
CA THR A 154 -29.45 -24.58 22.99
C THR A 154 -29.64 -25.46 21.78
N ASN A 155 -29.06 -26.66 21.77
CA ASN A 155 -29.08 -27.56 20.61
C ASN A 155 -28.59 -26.87 19.32
N VAL A 156 -27.57 -26.02 19.45
CA VAL A 156 -26.95 -25.30 18.34
C VAL A 156 -26.28 -26.31 17.43
N MET A 157 -26.63 -26.28 16.14
CA MET A 157 -26.08 -27.17 15.12
C MET A 157 -25.30 -26.40 14.04
N GLU A 158 -25.49 -25.08 13.97
CA GLU A 158 -24.86 -24.21 12.97
C GLU A 158 -24.55 -22.84 13.58
N ARG A 159 -23.54 -22.18 13.02
CA ARG A 159 -23.24 -20.77 13.27
C ARG A 159 -22.91 -20.05 11.97
N GLU A 160 -23.28 -18.78 11.88
CA GLU A 160 -23.01 -17.91 10.71
C GLU A 160 -22.41 -16.59 11.17
N ARG A 161 -21.42 -16.06 10.45
CA ARG A 161 -20.75 -14.80 10.81
C ARG A 161 -21.70 -13.62 10.55
N VAL A 162 -21.73 -12.64 11.46
CA VAL A 162 -22.59 -11.43 11.39
C VAL A 162 -21.73 -10.17 11.41
#